data_AF-W0I0G2-F1
#
_entry.id   AF-W0I0G2-F1
#
_cell.length_a   1.000
_cell.length_b   1.000
_cell.length_c   1.000
_cell.angle_alpha   90.00
_cell.angle_beta   90.00
_cell.angle_gamma   90.00
#
_symmetry.space_group_name_H-M   'P 1'
#
loop_
_entity.id
_entity.type
_entity.pdbx_description
1 polymer ?
#
loop_
_entity_poly.entity_id
_entity_poly.type
_entity_poly.pdbx_seq_one_letter_code
_entity_poly.pdbx_strand_id
1 'polypeptide(L)' 'MMADDIDNAALLEQFNNEIALLNRPRPQFVYTGKCHWCDEPIANGCFCKDDSCAEDYENYKRAERRRGRA' A
#
# COMPACT_ATOMS: atom_id res chain seq x y z
N MET A 1 -23.97 28.01 17.16
CA MET A 1 -23.35 28.21 15.83
C MET A 1 -23.87 27.08 14.97
N MET A 2 -24.60 27.37 13.90
CA MET A 2 -25.12 26.34 12.99
C MET A 2 -24.01 26.05 11.99
N ALA A 3 -23.69 24.77 11.79
CA ALA A 3 -22.73 24.36 10.78
C ALA A 3 -23.27 24.73 9.40
N ASP A 4 -22.51 25.52 8.63
CA ASP A 4 -22.86 25.82 7.25
C ASP A 4 -22.34 24.71 6.29
N ASP A 5 -22.53 24.89 4.99
CA ASP A 5 -22.10 23.91 3.99
C ASP A 5 -20.57 23.69 3.98
N ILE A 6 -19.77 24.69 4.34
CA ILE A 6 -18.30 24.61 4.47
C ILE A 6 -17.94 23.76 5.68
N ASP A 7 -18.59 23.98 6.82
CA ASP A 7 -18.37 23.17 8.03
C ASP A 7 -18.69 21.69 7.77
N ASN A 8 -19.80 21.41 7.09
CA ASN A 8 -20.20 20.05 6.73
C ASN A 8 -19.22 19.39 5.75
N ALA A 9 -18.74 20.13 4.74
CA ALA A 9 -17.73 19.62 3.80
C ALA A 9 -16.42 19.26 4.50
N ALA A 10 -15.96 20.11 5.44
CA ALA A 10 -14.75 19.86 6.22
C ALA A 10 -14.89 18.61 7.10
N LEU A 11 -16.04 18.43 7.76
CA LEU A 11 -16.32 17.24 8.56
C LEU A 11 -16.35 15.96 7.71
N LEU A 12 -16.94 16.03 6.52
CA LEU A 12 -16.98 14.89 5.61
C LEU A 12 -15.57 14.49 5.15
N GLU A 13 -14.72 15.47 4.83
CA GLU A 13 -13.33 15.22 4.44
C GLU A 13 -12.54 14.57 5.58
N GLN A 14 -12.65 15.11 6.79
CA GLN A 14 -12.00 14.55 7.98
C GLN A 14 -12.42 13.11 8.22
N PHE A 15 -13.73 12.85 8.19
CA PHE A 15 -14.28 11.51 8.36
C PHE A 15 -13.77 10.52 7.30
N ASN A 16 -13.74 10.93 6.03
CA ASN A 16 -13.21 10.10 4.94
C ASN A 16 -11.71 9.79 5.14
N ASN A 17 -10.92 10.77 5.58
CA ASN A 17 -9.51 10.59 5.86
C ASN A 17 -9.29 9.61 7.03
N GLU A 18 -10.07 9.74 8.10
CA GLU A 18 -10.01 8.83 9.25
C GLU A 18 -10.34 7.40 8.85
N ILE A 19 -11.40 7.20 8.08
CA ILE A 19 -11.77 5.88 7.54
C ILE A 19 -10.67 5.31 6.65
N ALA A 20 -10.07 6.12 5.78
CA ALA A 20 -8.99 5.67 4.90
C ALA A 20 -7.75 5.24 5.70
N LEU A 21 -7.41 5.97 6.77
CA LEU A 21 -6.30 5.62 7.66
C LEU A 21 -6.57 4.33 8.42
N LEU A 22 -7.78 4.16 8.96
CA LEU A 22 -8.18 2.97 9.71
C LEU A 22 -8.20 1.71 8.84
N ASN A 23 -8.66 1.82 7.60
CA ASN A 23 -8.76 0.69 6.66
C ASN A 23 -7.49 0.47 5.82
N ARG A 24 -6.44 1.26 6.02
CA ARG A 24 -5.21 1.11 5.24
C ARG A 24 -4.57 -0.27 5.52
N PRO A 25 -4.44 -1.16 4.52
CA PRO A 25 -3.83 -2.46 4.74
C PRO A 25 -2.37 -2.26 5.13
N ARG A 26 -1.98 -2.83 6.28
CA ARG A 26 -0.57 -2.84 6.69
C ARG A 26 0.19 -3.82 5.79
N PRO A 27 1.25 -3.38 5.09
CA PRO A 27 2.07 -4.30 4.33
C PRO A 27 2.77 -5.26 5.29
N GLN A 28 2.33 -6.52 5.33
CA GLN A 28 2.96 -7.58 6.08
C GLN A 28 3.93 -8.32 5.16
N PHE A 29 5.07 -7.70 4.88
CA PHE A 29 6.17 -8.42 4.24
C PHE A 29 7.02 -9.06 5.33
N VAL A 30 7.08 -10.39 5.33
CA VAL A 30 7.96 -11.14 6.23
C VAL A 30 9.36 -11.17 5.62
N TYR A 31 10.37 -10.82 6.41
CA TYR A 31 11.75 -10.97 6.01
C TYR A 31 12.13 -12.45 5.95
N THR A 32 12.45 -12.95 4.76
CA THR A 32 12.80 -14.36 4.53
C THR A 32 14.30 -14.56 4.26
N GLY A 33 15.10 -13.48 4.24
CA GLY A 33 16.51 -13.51 3.86
C GLY A 33 16.75 -13.60 2.34
N LYS A 34 15.68 -13.57 1.53
CA LYS A 34 15.72 -13.56 0.07
C LYS A 34 14.77 -12.52 -0.50
N CYS A 35 15.05 -12.06 -1.72
CA CYS A 35 14.15 -11.16 -2.44
C CYS A 35 12.84 -11.86 -2.78
N HIS A 36 11.70 -11.20 -2.55
CA HIS A 36 10.36 -11.73 -2.88
C HIS A 36 10.05 -11.82 -4.39
N TRP A 37 10.95 -11.36 -5.27
CA TRP A 37 10.76 -11.33 -6.72
C TRP A 37 11.75 -12.24 -7.45
N CYS A 38 13.06 -12.05 -7.22
CA CYS A 38 14.11 -12.81 -7.90
C CYS A 38 14.75 -13.93 -7.05
N ASP A 39 14.31 -14.13 -5.80
CA ASP A 39 14.85 -15.14 -4.87
C ASP A 39 16.36 -14.99 -4.51
N GLU A 40 16.99 -13.87 -4.87
CA GLU A 40 18.39 -13.61 -4.51
C GLU A 40 18.57 -13.38 -2.99
N PRO A 41 19.71 -13.80 -2.41
CA PRO A 41 19.98 -13.59 -1.00
C PRO A 41 20.18 -12.10 -0.72
N ILE A 42 19.40 -11.56 0.21
CA ILE A 42 19.47 -10.15 0.63
C ILE A 42 19.87 -10.07 2.10
N ALA A 43 20.68 -9.06 2.45
CA ALA A 43 21.16 -8.87 3.82
C ALA A 43 20.11 -8.18 4.71
N ASN A 44 19.22 -7.39 4.12
CA ASN A 44 18.18 -6.63 4.79
C ASN A 44 17.05 -6.24 3.84
N GLY A 45 15.82 -6.09 4.37
CA GLY A 45 14.64 -5.70 3.59
C GLY A 45 13.98 -6.85 2.86
N CYS A 46 12.92 -6.61 2.09
CA CYS A 46 12.16 -7.67 1.39
C CYS A 46 12.48 -7.76 -0.11
N PHE A 47 13.23 -6.79 -0.64
CA PHE A 47 13.59 -6.69 -2.04
C PHE A 47 15.06 -6.32 -2.18
N CYS A 48 15.64 -6.62 -3.35
CA CYS A 48 16.98 -6.18 -3.72
C CYS A 48 17.06 -4.64 -3.67
N LYS A 49 18.16 -4.12 -3.13
CA LYS A 49 18.32 -2.67 -2.88
C LYS A 49 18.70 -1.89 -4.15
N ASP A 50 19.43 -2.54 -5.04
CA ASP A 50 19.98 -1.95 -6.27
C ASP A 50 19.17 -2.31 -7.53
N ASP A 51 18.11 -3.10 -7.38
CA ASP A 51 17.31 -3.62 -8.50
C ASP A 51 15.85 -3.15 -8.43
N SER A 52 15.17 -3.11 -9.58
CA SER A 52 13.76 -2.66 -9.70
C SER A 52 12.74 -3.71 -9.21
N CYS A 53 13.21 -4.80 -8.60
CA CYS A 53 12.41 -5.89 -8.03
C CYS A 53 11.19 -5.46 -7.21
N ALA A 54 11.29 -4.37 -6.43
CA ALA A 54 10.15 -3.87 -5.65
C ALA A 54 9.04 -3.31 -6.57
N GLU A 55 9.42 -2.52 -7.57
CA GLU A 55 8.48 -1.92 -8.54
C GLU A 55 7.85 -2.99 -9.43
N ASP A 56 8.62 -3.99 -9.86
CA ASP A 56 8.11 -5.12 -10.65
C ASP A 56 7.05 -5.91 -9.87
N TYR A 57 7.32 -6.21 -8.58
CA TYR A 57 6.36 -6.88 -7.73
C TYR A 57 5.09 -6.06 -7.53
N GLU A 58 5.21 -4.74 -7.32
CA GLU A 58 4.06 -3.84 -7.22
C GLU A 58 3.25 -3.78 -8.52
N ASN A 59 3.92 -3.71 -9.67
CA ASN A 59 3.27 -3.67 -10.98
C ASN A 59 2.55 -4.99 -11.28
N TYR A 60 3.19 -6.13 -10.96
CA TYR A 60 2.57 -7.45 -11.04
C TYR A 60 1.31 -7.51 -10.19
N LYS A 61 1.39 -7.14 -8.90
CA LYS A 61 0.22 -7.11 -8.01
C LYS A 61 -0.88 -6.16 -8.50
N ARG A 62 -0.51 -5.00 -9.04
CA ARG A 62 -1.45 -4.04 -9.63
C ARG A 62 -2.14 -4.64 -10.87
N ALA A 63 -1.41 -5.37 -11.71
CA ALA A 63 -1.95 -6.08 -12.85
C ALA A 63 -2.89 -7.22 -12.44
N GLU A 64 -2.54 -8.01 -11.40
CA GLU A 64 -3.41 -9.05 -10.84
C GLU A 64 -4.74 -8.47 -10.35
N ARG A 65 -4.70 -7.38 -9.56
CA ARG A 65 -5.90 -6.69 -9.06
C ARG A 65 -6.80 -6.19 -10.19
N ARG A 66 -6.21 -5.64 -11.26
CA ARG A 66 -6.97 -5.19 -12.45
C ARG A 66 -7.58 -6.33 -13.24
N ARG A 67 -6.96 -7.51 -13.21
CA ARG A 67 -7.41 -8.71 -13.94
C ARG A 67 -8.54 -9.46 -13.24
N GLY A 68 -9.04 -8.98 -12.09
CA GLY A 68 -10.19 -9.56 -11.41
C GLY A 68 -9.96 -10.97 -10.86
N ARG A 69 -8.70 -11.41 -10.75
CA ARG A 69 -8.32 -12.60 -9.97
C ARG A 69 -8.14 -12.17 -8.52
N ALA A 70 -9.27 -11.94 -7.85
CA ALA A 70 -9.37 -11.84 -6.40
C ALA A 70 -10.23 -13.00 -5.91
#